data_AF-A0A660PLQ1-F1
#
_entry.id   AF-A0A660PLQ1-F1
#
_cell.length_a   1.000
_cell.length_b   1.000
_cell.length_c   1.000
_cell.angle_alpha   90.00
_cell.angle_beta   90.00
_cell.angle_gamma   90.00
#
_symmetry.space_group_name_H-M   'P 1'
#
loop_
_entity.id
_entity.type
_entity.pdbx_description
1 polymer ?
#
loop_
_entity_poly.entity_id
_entity_poly.type
_entity_poly.pdbx_seq_one_letter_code
_entity_poly.pdbx_strand_id
1 'polypeptide(L)' 'MTTADLHIHTNFSDGLNSPEEILEIVKEKQLKVFSISDHDNIGGYIHLNNILDADDPKLFSEVVLSTGQGAGDIHILGYF' A
#
# COMPACT_ATOMS: atom_id res chain seq x y z
N MET A 1 -14.45 -1.81 13.99
CA MET A 1 -14.01 -0.81 13.00
C MET A 1 -12.56 -1.10 12.70
N THR A 2 -12.26 -1.51 11.46
CA THR A 2 -10.89 -1.62 10.99
C THR A 2 -10.39 -0.21 10.74
N THR A 3 -9.36 0.23 11.47
CA THR A 3 -8.85 1.61 11.37
C THR A 3 -7.69 1.74 10.40
N ALA A 4 -7.09 0.61 10.00
CA ALA A 4 -5.95 0.58 9.11
C ALA A 4 -5.95 -0.66 8.22
N ASP A 5 -5.41 -0.52 7.00
CA ASP A 5 -5.06 -1.63 6.12
C ASP A 5 -3.65 -1.38 5.56
N LEU A 6 -2.77 -2.31 5.85
CA LEU A 6 -1.33 -2.16 5.68
C LEU A 6 -0.76 -3.18 4.68
N HIS A 7 -1.57 -3.64 3.74
CA HIS A 7 -1.14 -4.60 2.73
C HIS A 7 -2.01 -4.43 1.48
N ILE A 8 -1.79 -3.34 0.74
CA ILE A 8 -2.57 -2.99 -0.44
C ILE A 8 -1.65 -2.93 -1.66
N HIS A 9 -2.05 -3.64 -2.71
CA HIS A 9 -1.38 -3.64 -4.00
C HIS A 9 -2.12 -2.71 -4.96
N THR A 10 -1.36 -1.98 -5.76
CA THR A 10 -1.88 -1.18 -6.88
C THR A 10 -1.55 -1.86 -8.20
N ASN A 11 -2.05 -1.28 -9.30
CA ASN A 11 -1.69 -1.68 -10.65
C ASN A 11 -0.22 -1.40 -11.04
N PHE A 12 0.60 -0.87 -10.12
CA PHE A 12 2.05 -0.79 -10.27
C PHE A 12 2.74 -2.12 -9.95
N SER A 13 2.03 -3.09 -9.38
CA SER A 13 2.48 -4.48 -9.26
C SER A 13 1.43 -5.46 -9.81
N ASP A 14 0.70 -6.15 -8.95
CA ASP A 14 -0.32 -7.17 -9.28
C ASP A 14 -1.73 -6.80 -8.76
N GLY A 15 -1.89 -5.62 -8.15
CA GLY A 15 -3.19 -5.08 -7.80
C GLY A 15 -4.01 -4.68 -9.03
N LEU A 16 -5.33 -4.68 -8.90
CA LEU A 16 -6.23 -4.31 -10.00
C LEU A 16 -6.45 -2.80 -10.12
N ASN A 17 -6.41 -2.09 -9.00
CA ASN A 17 -6.81 -0.69 -8.93
C ASN A 17 -5.64 0.27 -9.08
N SER A 18 -5.90 1.44 -9.68
CA SER A 18 -4.94 2.53 -9.68
C SER A 18 -4.75 3.10 -8.26
N PRO A 19 -3.65 3.82 -7.99
CA PRO A 19 -3.46 4.45 -6.69
C PRO A 19 -4.60 5.43 -6.32
N GLU A 20 -5.18 6.15 -7.29
CA GLU A 20 -6.34 7.03 -7.09
C GLU A 20 -7.61 6.24 -6.72
N GLU A 21 -7.87 5.13 -7.41
CA GLU A 21 -8.99 4.27 -7.09
C GLU A 21 -8.85 3.67 -5.68
N ILE A 22 -7.63 3.29 -5.28
CA ILE A 22 -7.34 2.85 -3.92
C ILE A 22 -7.66 3.97 -2.92
N LEU A 23 -7.26 5.22 -3.17
CA LEU A 23 -7.56 6.34 -2.27
C LEU A 23 -9.06 6.52 -2.06
N GLU A 24 -9.85 6.46 -3.12
CA GLU A 24 -11.31 6.57 -3.03
C GLU A 24 -11.89 5.40 -2.21
N ILE A 25 -11.44 4.16 -2.45
CA ILE A 25 -11.87 3.00 -1.67
C ILE A 25 -11.49 3.17 -0.19
N VAL A 26 -10.28 3.62 0.13
CA VAL A 26 -9.81 3.85 1.51
C VAL A 26 -10.69 4.89 2.21
N LYS A 27 -11.05 5.99 1.53
CA LYS A 27 -11.97 7.01 2.02
C LYS A 27 -13.37 6.47 2.27
N GLU A 28 -13.93 5.74 1.30
CA GLU A 28 -15.26 5.11 1.42
C GLU A 28 -15.32 4.12 2.58
N LYS A 29 -14.25 3.35 2.80
CA LYS A 29 -14.12 2.41 3.92
C LYS A 29 -13.79 3.09 5.25
N GLN A 30 -13.60 4.41 5.26
CA GLN A 30 -13.27 5.22 6.44
C GLN A 30 -12.01 4.73 7.17
N LEU A 31 -11.04 4.22 6.40
CA LEU A 31 -9.74 3.87 6.95
C LEU A 31 -9.00 5.15 7.33
N LYS A 32 -8.33 5.13 8.49
CA LYS A 32 -7.55 6.29 8.97
C LYS A 32 -6.09 6.22 8.54
N VAL A 33 -5.59 5.00 8.36
CA VAL A 33 -4.21 4.72 8.01
C VAL A 33 -4.20 3.65 6.93
N PHE A 34 -3.33 3.78 5.94
CA PHE A 34 -3.12 2.72 4.97
C PHE A 34 -1.69 2.74 4.43
N SER A 35 -1.28 1.71 3.71
CA SER A 35 0.01 1.65 3.02
C SER A 35 -0.15 1.07 1.63
N ILE A 36 0.90 1.18 0.82
CA ILE A 36 1.04 0.49 -0.47
C ILE A 36 2.22 -0.48 -0.39
N SER A 37 1.97 -1.74 -0.69
CA SER A 37 2.89 -2.88 -0.56
C SER A 37 3.16 -3.56 -1.91
N ASP A 38 3.30 -2.75 -2.97
CA ASP A 38 3.55 -3.25 -4.33
C ASP A 38 4.81 -4.12 -4.41
N HIS A 39 4.75 -5.22 -5.16
CA HIS A 39 5.89 -6.12 -5.33
C HIS A 39 7.07 -5.44 -6.03
N ASP A 40 8.22 -5.41 -5.34
CA ASP A 40 9.52 -4.89 -5.82
C ASP A 40 9.44 -3.49 -6.48
N ASN A 41 8.39 -2.71 -6.16
CA ASN A 41 8.10 -1.42 -6.78
C ASN A 41 7.53 -0.44 -5.75
N ILE A 42 8.06 0.79 -5.74
CA ILE A 42 7.58 1.86 -4.86
C ILE A 42 6.79 2.94 -5.62
N GLY A 43 6.52 2.73 -6.92
CA GLY A 43 5.87 3.70 -7.80
C GLY A 43 4.45 4.04 -7.35
N GLY A 44 3.64 3.05 -6.95
CA GLY A 44 2.29 3.28 -6.43
C GLY A 44 2.28 4.14 -5.17
N TYR A 45 3.21 3.86 -4.24
CA TYR A 45 3.41 4.68 -3.03
C TYR A 45 3.79 6.12 -3.37
N ILE A 46 4.81 6.33 -4.22
CA ILE A 46 5.28 7.69 -4.58
C ILE A 46 4.16 8.47 -5.26
N HIS A 47 3.44 7.83 -6.17
CA HIS A 47 2.32 8.45 -6.89
C HIS A 47 1.26 8.94 -5.90
N LEU A 48 0.82 8.08 -4.98
CA LEU A 48 -0.14 8.45 -3.94
C LEU A 48 0.37 9.58 -3.04
N ASN A 49 1.62 9.46 -2.58
CA ASN A 49 2.21 10.46 -1.69
C ASN A 49 2.28 11.87 -2.32
N ASN A 50 2.27 11.98 -3.65
CA ASN A 50 2.27 13.27 -4.37
C ASN A 50 0.88 13.87 -4.58
N ILE A 51 -0.19 13.06 -4.45
CA ILE A 51 -1.57 13.51 -4.71
C ILE A 51 -2.42 13.63 -3.43
N LEU A 52 -1.91 13.16 -2.29
CA LEU A 52 -2.62 13.24 -1.01
C LEU A 52 -2.75 14.68 -0.51
N ASP A 53 -3.93 15.01 -0.03
CA ASP A 53 -4.24 16.25 0.67
C ASP A 53 -4.15 16.09 2.20
N ALA A 54 -4.13 17.21 2.93
CA ALA A 54 -4.01 17.21 4.40
C ALA A 54 -5.19 16.51 5.12
N ASP A 55 -6.35 16.46 4.48
CA ASP A 55 -7.56 15.84 5.04
C ASP A 55 -7.71 14.36 4.66
N ASP A 56 -6.78 13.82 3.84
CA ASP A 56 -6.82 12.44 3.41
C ASP A 56 -6.35 11.45 4.48
N PRO A 57 -6.73 10.16 4.36
CA PRO A 57 -6.20 9.10 5.21
C PRO A 57 -4.68 9.07 5.20
N LYS A 58 -4.07 8.78 6.36
CA LYS A 58 -2.62 8.80 6.50
C LYS A 58 -2.00 7.62 5.73
N LEU A 59 -1.22 7.93 4.69
CA LEU A 59 -0.38 6.96 4.02
C LEU A 59 0.90 6.70 4.84
N PHE A 60 1.15 5.44 5.17
CA PHE A 60 2.37 4.96 5.81
C PHE A 60 3.32 4.39 4.76
N SER A 61 4.63 4.65 4.93
CA SER A 61 5.64 4.05 4.08
C SER A 61 5.88 2.61 4.51
N GLU A 62 5.90 1.71 3.53
CA GLU A 62 6.27 0.32 3.71
C GLU A 62 7.42 -0.05 2.79
N VAL A 63 8.27 -0.96 3.28
CA VAL A 63 9.22 -1.68 2.45
C VAL A 63 8.82 -3.15 2.47
N VAL A 64 8.54 -3.70 1.30
CA VAL A 64 8.32 -5.15 1.11
C VAL A 64 9.65 -5.80 0.77
N LEU A 65 10.12 -6.71 1.62
CA LEU A 65 11.30 -7.53 1.35
C LEU A 65 10.84 -8.94 0.94
N SER A 66 10.97 -9.24 -0.34
CA SER A 66 10.80 -10.59 -0.88
C SER A 66 12.02 -11.44 -0.53
N THR A 67 11.82 -12.56 0.15
CA THR A 67 12.89 -13.50 0.53
C THR A 67 12.44 -14.94 0.31
N GLY A 68 13.37 -15.87 0.13
CA GLY A 68 13.05 -17.29 -0.07
C GLY A 68 13.81 -18.19 0.90
N GLN A 69 13.17 -19.26 1.36
CA GLN A 69 13.85 -20.38 2.02
C GLN A 69 13.42 -21.70 1.38
N GLY A 70 14.33 -22.34 0.65
CA GLY A 70 14.03 -23.57 -0.09
C GLY A 70 13.10 -23.30 -1.28
N ALA A 71 11.93 -23.95 -1.32
CA ALA A 71 10.93 -23.81 -2.37
C ALA A 71 9.77 -22.86 -2.01
N GLY A 72 9.84 -22.15 -0.88
CA GLY A 72 8.80 -21.23 -0.43
C GLY A 72 9.19 -19.77 -0.59
N ASP A 73 8.29 -18.98 -1.16
CA ASP A 73 8.36 -17.51 -1.18
C ASP A 73 7.83 -16.94 0.15
N ILE A 74 8.60 -16.05 0.77
CA ILE A 74 8.30 -15.39 2.03
C ILE A 74 8.39 -13.89 1.82
N HIS A 75 7.29 -13.16 2.04
CA HIS A 75 7.27 -11.70 1.96
C HIS A 75 7.29 -11.10 3.38
N ILE A 76 8.25 -10.23 3.65
CA ILE A 76 8.39 -9.53 4.93
C ILE A 76 8.02 -8.07 4.72
N LEU A 77 7.04 -7.58 5.49
CA LEU A 77 6.67 -6.16 5.52
C LEU A 77 7.44 -5.42 6.60
N GLY A 78 8.12 -4.34 6.22
CA GLY A 78 8.82 -3.42 7.11
C GLY A 78 8.14 -2.06 7.17
N TYR A 79 7.98 -1.51 8.38
CA TYR A 79 7.29 -0.26 8.68
C TYR A 79 8.23 0.71 9.40
N PHE A 80 8.23 2.00 9.06
CA PHE A 80 8.98 3.04 9.80
C PHE A 80 8.25 4.40 9.84
#